data_AF-A0A3D5EY38-F1
#
_entry.id   AF-A0A3D5EY38-F1
#
_cell.length_a   1.000
_cell.length_b   1.000
_cell.length_c   1.000
_cell.angle_alpha   90.00
_cell.angle_beta   90.00
_cell.angle_gamma   90.00
#
_symmetry.space_group_name_H-M   'P 1'
#
loop_
_entity.id
_entity.type
_entity.pdbx_description
1 polymer ?
#
loop_
_entity_poly.entity_id
_entity_poly.type
_entity_poly.pdbx_seq_one_letter_code
_entity_poly.pdbx_strand_id
1 'polypeptide(L)' 'MFSFLRSYFSNDLAIDLGTANTLIYVRSKGIVLDEPSV' A
#
# COMPACT_ATOMS: atom_id res chain seq x y z
N MET A 1 8.76 -11.81 -21.71
CA MET A 1 10.19 -11.76 -21.34
C MET A 1 10.55 -10.66 -20.32
N PHE A 2 9.77 -9.57 -20.16
CA PHE A 2 10.06 -8.47 -19.22
C PHE A 2 9.27 -8.48 -17.88
N SER A 3 8.53 -9.54 -17.58
CA SER A 3 7.63 -9.59 -16.41
C SER A 3 8.38 -9.48 -15.07
N PHE A 4 9.59 -10.04 -14.98
CA PHE A 4 10.34 -10.13 -13.72
C PHE A 4 10.77 -8.76 -13.17
N LEU A 5 11.16 -7.82 -14.05
CA LEU A 5 11.50 -6.46 -13.64
C LEU A 5 10.26 -5.73 -13.12
N ARG A 6 9.11 -5.92 -13.78
CA ARG A 6 7.84 -5.31 -13.37
C ARG A 6 7.41 -5.73 -11.96
N SER A 7 7.62 -7.00 -11.60
CA SER A 7 7.31 -7.52 -10.26
C SER A 7 8.27 -7.02 -9.18
N TYR A 8 9.50 -6.64 -9.52
CA TYR A 8 10.47 -6.12 -8.55
C TYR A 8 10.26 -4.62 -8.27
N PHE A 9 9.69 -3.89 -9.23
CA PHE A 9 9.36 -2.47 -9.09
C PHE A 9 7.87 -2.21 -8.78
N SER A 10 7.02 -3.25 -8.69
CA SER A 10 5.66 -3.07 -8.21
C SER A 10 5.68 -2.83 -6.70
N ASN A 11 5.25 -1.65 -6.26
CA ASN A 11 5.00 -1.41 -4.84
C ASN A 11 3.77 -2.22 -4.45
N ASP A 12 3.98 -3.32 -3.72
CA ASP A 12 2.88 -4.06 -3.10
C ASP A 12 2.22 -3.18 -2.05
N LEU A 13 0.99 -2.75 -2.36
CA LEU A 13 0.16 -1.89 -1.54
C LEU A 13 -1.02 -2.68 -0.97
N ALA A 14 -1.31 -2.45 0.31
CA ALA A 14 -2.56 -2.85 0.94
C ALA A 14 -3.25 -1.59 1.47
N ILE A 15 -4.56 -1.48 1.24
CA ILE A 15 -5.38 -0.34 1.66
C ILE A 15 -6.47 -0.87 2.58
N ASP A 16 -6.56 -0.31 3.77
CA ASP A 16 -7.66 -0.53 4.70
C ASP A 16 -8.56 0.71 4.70
N LEU A 17 -9.83 0.52 4.35
CA LEU A 17 -10.83 1.58 4.26
C LEU A 17 -11.83 1.43 5.40
N GLY A 18 -11.40 1.90 6.58
CA GLY A 18 -12.25 2.00 7.74
C GLY A 18 -13.20 3.19 7.63
N THR A 19 -14.32 3.12 8.36
CA THR A 19 -15.29 4.21 8.46
C THR A 19 -14.73 5.47 9.11
N ALA A 20 -13.74 5.32 9.99
CA ALA A 20 -13.10 6.43 10.70
C ALA A 20 -11.72 6.78 10.16
N ASN A 21 -10.99 5.82 9.60
CA ASN A 21 -9.60 5.99 9.15
C ASN A 21 -9.35 5.21 7.87
N THR A 22 -8.49 5.77 7.02
CA THR A 22 -7.89 5.09 5.88
C THR A 22 -6.44 4.82 6.21
N LEU A 23 -6.02 3.56 6.05
CA LEU A 23 -4.63 3.16 6.24
C LEU A 23 -4.04 2.62 4.94
N ILE A 24 -2.80 2.99 4.64
CA ILE A 24 -2.05 2.42 3.53
C ILE A 24 -0.80 1.76 4.07
N TYR A 25 -0.61 0.49 3.70
CA TYR A 25 0.58 -0.29 4.00
C TYR A 25 1.36 -0.57 2.71
N VAL A 26 2.69 -0.42 2.79
CA VAL A 26 3.60 -0.83 1.73
C VAL A 26 4.46 -1.99 2.24
N ARG A 27 4.53 -3.09 1.47
CA ARG A 27 5.41 -4.21 1.80
C ARG A 27 6.84 -3.70 2.04
N SER A 28 7.45 -4.10 3.16
CA SER A 28 8.80 -3.72 3.58
C SER A 28 8.99 -2.25 3.99
N LYS A 29 7.95 -1.41 3.99
CA LYS A 29 8.00 -0.06 4.60
C LYS A 29 7.07 0.11 5.80
N GLY A 30 6.03 -0.72 5.92
CA GLY A 30 5.05 -0.60 7.01
C GLY A 30 3.85 0.27 6.60
N ILE A 31 3.13 0.79 7.61
CA ILE A 31 2.06 1.76 7.42
C ILE A 31 2.70 3.09 6.99
N VAL A 32 2.31 3.59 5.83
CA VAL A 32 2.81 4.84 5.24
C VAL A 32 1.77 5.96 5.23
N LEU A 33 0.51 5.62 5.50
CA LEU A 33 -0.59 6.58 5.68
C LEU A 33 -1.52 6.03 6.76
N ASP A 34 -1.92 6.89 7.69
CA ASP A 34 -2.98 6.69 8.67
C ASP A 34 -3.66 8.04 8.86
N GLU A 35 -4.75 8.27 8.12
CA GLU A 35 -5.50 9.51 8.16
C GLU A 35 -6.98 9.25 8.43
N PRO A 36 -7.70 10.20 9.07
CA PRO A 36 -9.14 10.08 9.23
C PRO A 36 -9.86 10.00 7.88
N SER A 37 -10.82 9.10 7.76
CA SER A 37 -11.73 8.98 6.61
C SER A 37 -12.85 10.03 6.75
N VAL A 38 -12.55 11.27 6.37
CA VAL A 38 -13.51 12.40 6.31
C VAL A 38 -13.84 12.79 4.88
#